data_AF-A0A7J2UQ69-F1
#
_entry.id   AF-A0A7J2UQ69-F1
#
_cell.length_a   1.000
_cell.length_b   1.000
_cell.length_c   1.000
_cell.angle_alpha   90.00
_cell.angle_beta   90.00
_cell.angle_gamma   90.00
#
_symmetry.space_group_name_H-M   'P 1'
#
loop_
_entity.id
_entity.type
_entity.pdbx_description
1 polymer ?
#
loop_
_entity_poly.entity_id
_entity_poly.type
_entity_poly.pdbx_seq_one_letter_code
_entity_poly.pdbx_strand_id
1 'polypeptide(L)'
;MKAKEGLVVLTGCAHPGVRNILSAASGFGEVVGIVGGMHGFEDYDALRGLKLIVPSHCTVIKRRIVEMFPEVSLEGRAGLEISI
;
A
#
# COMPACT_ATOMS: atom_id res chain seq x y z
N MET A 1 2.69 4.17 -10.39
CA MET A 1 2.32 3.44 -11.62
C MET A 1 0.88 3.80 -11.98
N LYS A 2 0.56 3.99 -13.26
CA LYS A 2 -0.82 4.24 -13.69
C LYS A 2 -1.52 2.91 -13.99
N ALA A 3 -2.64 2.67 -13.32
CA ALA A 3 -3.56 1.56 -13.54
C ALA A 3 -4.85 2.08 -14.19
N LYS A 4 -5.80 1.20 -14.52
CA LYS A 4 -7.08 1.63 -15.11
C LYS A 4 -7.89 2.53 -14.18
N GLU A 5 -7.86 2.21 -12.89
CA GLU A 5 -8.69 2.88 -11.88
C GLU A 5 -7.99 4.04 -11.17
N GLY A 6 -6.69 4.25 -11.38
CA GLY A 6 -5.94 5.31 -10.71
C GLY A 6 -4.45 5.01 -10.59
N LEU A 7 -3.80 5.62 -9.61
CA LEU A 7 -2.38 5.42 -9.33
C LEU A 7 -2.16 4.35 -8.26
N VAL A 8 -1.22 3.45 -8.53
CA VAL A 8 -0.68 2.54 -7.53
C VAL A 8 0.76 2.93 -7.20
N VAL A 9 1.01 3.12 -5.91
CA VAL A 9 2.32 3.47 -5.35
C VAL A 9 3.10 2.19 -5.11
N LEU A 10 4.30 2.10 -5.69
CA LEU A 10 5.27 1.05 -5.39
C LEU A 10 6.33 1.63 -4.46
N THR A 11 6.54 1.01 -3.28
CA THR A 11 7.49 1.47 -2.27
C THR A 11 8.47 0.37 -1.86
N GLY A 12 9.70 0.78 -1.52
CA GLY A 12 10.70 -0.10 -0.90
C GLY A 12 10.40 -0.36 0.57
N CYS A 13 10.85 0.54 1.45
CA CYS A 13 10.66 0.44 2.91
C CYS A 13 9.83 1.58 3.53
N ALA A 14 9.39 2.56 2.73
CA ALA A 14 8.57 3.69 3.20
C ALA A 14 9.12 4.47 4.42
N HIS A 15 10.45 4.63 4.55
CA HIS A 15 11.06 5.37 5.68
C HIS A 15 10.50 6.80 5.88
N PRO A 16 10.15 7.56 4.83
CA PRO A 16 9.51 8.88 5.01
C PRO A 16 8.08 8.83 5.59
N GLY A 17 7.51 7.64 5.78
CA GLY A 17 6.14 7.42 6.24
C GLY A 17 5.16 7.26 5.07
N VAL A 18 4.24 6.28 5.20
CA VAL A 18 3.25 5.95 4.16
C VAL A 18 2.35 7.15 3.83
N ARG A 19 1.86 7.90 4.83
CA ARG A 19 1.03 9.09 4.61
C ARG A 19 1.72 10.13 3.73
N ASN A 20 3.00 10.40 3.99
CA ASN A 20 3.77 11.38 3.22
C ASN A 20 3.94 10.92 1.77
N ILE A 21 4.19 9.62 1.56
CA ILE A 21 4.33 9.04 0.23
C ILE A 21 3.00 9.13 -0.55
N LEU A 22 1.88 8.74 0.08
CA LEU A 22 0.56 8.80 -0.53
C LEU A 22 0.16 10.26 -0.85
N SER A 23 0.46 11.19 0.06
CA SER A 23 0.20 12.62 -0.14
C SER A 23 1.07 13.22 -1.26
N ALA A 24 2.30 12.76 -1.45
CA ALA A 24 3.11 13.20 -2.57
C ALA A 24 2.59 12.61 -3.89
N ALA A 25 2.17 11.34 -3.88
CA ALA A 25 1.63 10.66 -5.04
C ALA A 25 0.28 11.24 -5.51
N SER A 26 -0.55 11.75 -4.59
CA SER A 26 -1.85 12.34 -4.93
C SER A 26 -1.74 13.60 -5.80
N GLY A 27 -0.60 14.29 -5.78
CA GLY A 27 -0.30 15.39 -6.70
C GLY A 27 -0.21 14.97 -8.18
N PHE A 28 -0.10 13.66 -8.45
CA PHE A 28 -0.03 13.10 -9.80
C PHE A 28 -1.35 12.46 -10.27
N GLY A 29 -2.34 12.34 -9.38
CA GLY A 29 -3.63 11.70 -9.66
C GLY A 29 -4.21 10.97 -8.45
N GLU A 30 -5.41 10.41 -8.60
CA GLU A 30 -6.07 9.64 -7.54
C GLU A 30 -5.25 8.39 -7.19
N VAL A 31 -4.84 8.27 -5.93
CA VAL A 31 -4.10 7.09 -5.45
C VAL A 31 -5.09 6.06 -4.98
N VAL A 32 -5.09 4.91 -5.66
CA VAL A 32 -6.02 3.80 -5.38
C VAL A 32 -5.34 2.62 -4.70
N GLY A 33 -4.01 2.58 -4.64
CA GLY A 33 -3.34 1.52 -3.92
C GLY A 33 -1.87 1.71 -3.63
N ILE A 34 -1.34 0.83 -2.80
CA ILE A 34 0.06 0.77 -2.39
C ILE A 34 0.57 -0.67 -2.34
N VAL A 35 1.77 -0.89 -2.87
CA VAL A 35 2.46 -2.18 -2.90
C VAL A 35 3.88 -1.98 -2.42
N GLY A 36 4.31 -2.72 -1.39
CA GLY A 36 5.68 -2.65 -0.90
C GLY A 36 5.86 -2.73 0.60
N GLY A 37 7.08 -2.43 1.05
CA GLY A 37 7.40 -2.36 2.48
C GLY A 37 6.92 -1.06 3.11
N MET A 38 6.26 -1.20 4.26
CA MET A 38 5.72 -0.11 5.08
C MET A 38 6.44 0.00 6.43
N HIS A 39 7.49 -0.80 6.66
CA HIS A 39 8.28 -0.82 7.90
C HIS A 39 7.40 -1.00 9.16
N GLY A 40 7.60 -0.17 10.19
CA GLY A 40 6.82 -0.10 11.43
C GLY A 40 5.68 0.91 11.38
N PHE A 41 5.03 1.08 10.23
CA PHE A 41 3.90 1.98 10.06
C PHE A 41 2.73 1.66 11.02
N GLU A 42 2.19 2.66 11.71
CA GLU A 42 1.06 2.49 12.64
C GLU A 42 -0.15 3.38 12.32
N ASP A 43 -0.05 4.25 11.31
CA ASP A 43 -1.09 5.21 10.93
C ASP A 43 -2.09 4.61 9.92
N TYR A 44 -2.86 3.63 10.37
CA TYR A 44 -3.81 2.89 9.53
C TYR A 44 -4.84 3.77 8.80
N ASP A 45 -5.14 4.96 9.32
CA ASP A 45 -6.04 5.90 8.67
C ASP A 45 -5.52 6.37 7.32
N ALA A 46 -4.20 6.41 7.11
CA ALA A 46 -3.60 6.72 5.82
C ALA A 46 -3.87 5.65 4.74
N LEU A 47 -4.30 4.44 5.13
CA LEU A 47 -4.68 3.38 4.19
C LEU A 47 -6.17 3.38 3.84
N ARG A 48 -7.00 4.14 4.56
CA ARG A 48 -8.44 4.16 4.31
C ARG A 48 -8.75 4.73 2.93
N GLY A 49 -9.72 4.13 2.26
CA GLY A 49 -10.16 4.54 0.92
C GLY A 49 -9.30 3.97 -0.22
N LEU A 50 -8.18 3.31 0.08
CA LEU A 50 -7.44 2.55 -0.92
C LEU A 50 -8.23 1.29 -1.32
N LYS A 51 -8.15 0.96 -2.61
CA LYS A 51 -8.73 -0.25 -3.21
C LYS A 51 -7.76 -1.43 -3.24
N LEU A 52 -6.45 -1.16 -3.06
CA LEU A 52 -5.41 -2.19 -3.04
C LEU A 52 -4.31 -1.86 -2.03
N ILE A 53 -4.03 -2.79 -1.11
CA ILE A 53 -2.97 -2.68 -0.11
C ILE A 53 -2.17 -3.99 -0.07
N VAL A 54 -0.91 -3.94 -0.46
CA VAL A 54 -0.04 -5.13 -0.51
C VAL A 54 1.20 -4.91 0.33
N PRO A 55 1.12 -5.16 1.65
CA PRO A 55 2.27 -5.04 2.53
C PRO A 55 3.25 -6.20 2.26
N SER A 56 4.52 -5.87 2.00
CA SER A 56 5.56 -6.85 1.66
C SER A 56 6.87 -6.59 2.42
N HIS A 57 7.88 -7.45 2.17
CA HIS A 57 9.26 -7.33 2.65
C HIS A 57 9.38 -7.04 4.17
N CYS A 58 9.78 -5.81 4.54
CA CYS A 58 10.12 -5.35 5.87
C CYS A 58 8.91 -4.88 6.71
N THR A 59 7.70 -4.97 6.16
CA THR A 59 6.49 -4.63 6.91
C THR A 59 6.33 -5.60 8.08
N VAL A 60 6.51 -5.14 9.32
CA VAL A 60 6.45 -6.02 10.51
C VAL A 60 5.01 -6.42 10.81
N ILE A 61 4.06 -5.56 10.44
CA ILE A 61 2.65 -5.65 10.81
C ILE A 61 1.75 -6.15 9.65
N LYS A 62 2.28 -6.92 8.69
CA LYS A 62 1.54 -7.41 7.51
C LYS A 62 0.20 -8.02 7.88
N ARG A 63 0.21 -8.93 8.85
CA ARG A 63 -0.97 -9.67 9.30
C ARG A 63 -2.06 -8.74 9.83
N ARG A 64 -1.68 -7.74 10.63
CA ARG A 64 -2.62 -6.77 11.20
C ARG A 64 -3.27 -5.90 10.11
N ILE A 65 -2.50 -5.47 9.10
CA ILE A 65 -3.04 -4.75 7.94
C ILE A 65 -4.07 -5.62 7.21
N VAL A 66 -3.73 -6.89 6.97
CA VAL A 66 -4.63 -7.83 6.29
C VAL A 66 -5.92 -8.07 7.09
N GLU A 67 -5.81 -8.18 8.42
CA GLU A 67 -6.97 -8.36 9.30
C GLU A 67 -7.88 -7.11 9.36
N MET A 68 -7.32 -5.90 9.27
CA MET A 68 -8.11 -4.66 9.31
C MET A 68 -8.72 -4.27 7.96
N PHE A 69 -8.11 -4.68 6.85
CA PHE A 69 -8.55 -4.34 5.49
C PHE A 69 -8.73 -5.58 4.60
N PRO A 70 -9.51 -6.60 5.04
CA PRO A 70 -9.52 -7.91 4.39
C PRO A 70 -10.04 -7.90 2.95
N GLU A 71 -10.87 -6.92 2.58
CA GLU A 71 -11.47 -6.81 1.25
C GLU A 71 -10.51 -6.23 0.19
N VAL A 72 -9.52 -5.43 0.64
CA VAL A 72 -8.66 -4.64 -0.25
C VAL A 72 -7.18 -4.94 -0.05
N SER A 73 -6.85 -5.96 0.74
CA SER A 73 -5.45 -6.27 1.07
C SER A 73 -5.07 -7.73 0.83
N LEU A 74 -3.81 -7.91 0.42
CA LEU A 74 -3.20 -9.21 0.14
C LEU A 74 -1.78 -9.21 0.70
N GLU A 75 -1.36 -10.29 1.34
CA GLU A 75 0.03 -10.39 1.82
C GLU A 75 0.99 -10.51 0.63
N GLY A 76 1.95 -9.58 0.52
CA GLY A 76 2.96 -9.61 -0.52
C GLY A 76 3.95 -10.75 -0.33
N ARG A 77 4.02 -11.64 -1.32
CA ARG A 77 4.90 -12.83 -1.34
C ARG A 77 5.62 -12.95 -2.69
N ALA A 78 6.71 -13.71 -2.72
CA ALA A 78 7.35 -14.04 -3.98
C ALA A 78 6.38 -14.85 -4.86
N GLY A 79 6.28 -14.49 -6.14
CA GLY A 79 5.33 -15.10 -7.08
C GLY A 79 3.89 -14.59 -6.97
N LEU A 80 3.63 -13.55 -6.16
CA LEU A 80 2.32 -12.90 -6.17
C LEU A 80 2.13 -12.13 -7.47
N GLU A 81 1.05 -12.46 -8.19
CA GLU A 81 0.60 -11.75 -9.39
C GLU A 81 -0.69 -10.99 -9.07
N ILE A 82 -0.76 -9.73 -9.54
CA ILE A 82 -1.90 -8.83 -9.31
C ILE A 82 -2.24 -8.15 -10.63
N SER A 83 -3.52 -8.17 -11.00
CA SER A 83 -4.04 -7.48 -12.18
C SER A 83 -4.88 -6.26 -11.76
N ILE A 84 -4.52 -5.07 -12.25
CA ILE A 84 -5.10 -3.75 -11.92
C ILE A 84 -5.09 -2.81 -13.13
#